data_AF-A0A1R3T9D7-F1
#
_entry.id   AF-A0A1R3T9D7-F1
#
_cell.length_a   1.000
_cell.length_b   1.000
_cell.length_c   1.000
_cell.angle_alpha   90.00
_cell.angle_beta   90.00
_cell.angle_gamma   90.00
#
_symmetry.space_group_name_H-M   'P 1'
#
loop_
_entity.id
_entity.type
_entity.pdbx_description
1 polymer ?
#
loop_
_entity_poly.entity_id
_entity_poly.type
_entity_poly.pdbx_seq_one_letter_code
_entity_poly.pdbx_strand_id
1 'polypeptide(L)'
;MDKKLKLMIAGGAFALLAGYANAAMVATTASDLSVRSGPGEDYPEVGLATRGSDAVLDGCIDGSAWCRVEVNGLRGWANADYLNVMYEGAPVILRERRSEVNVPVVTYEKTSSAQAEPNPGDPNLGRVGEVDPPENVMTYIDQHPGETVSIDGDVVIGSTVPAGAQMMEVPDYEYRYVRVNDRAVLVEPKTRRVVYVYQ
;
A
#
# COMPACT_ATOMS: atom_id res chain seq x y z
N MET A 1 -10.99 66.80 -31.18
CA MET A 1 -11.21 65.37 -31.49
C MET A 1 -10.20 64.57 -30.70
N ASP A 2 -10.59 64.24 -29.49
CA ASP A 2 -9.84 63.54 -28.46
C ASP A 2 -9.59 62.09 -28.83
N LYS A 3 -8.32 61.65 -28.79
CA LYS A 3 -7.98 60.23 -28.64
C LYS A 3 -7.01 60.10 -27.47
N LYS A 4 -7.57 59.84 -26.29
CA LYS A 4 -6.82 59.46 -25.08
C LYS A 4 -6.14 58.11 -25.32
N LEU A 5 -4.83 58.13 -25.51
CA LEU A 5 -3.98 56.95 -25.46
C LEU A 5 -3.78 56.58 -23.97
N LYS A 6 -4.56 55.61 -23.47
CA LYS A 6 -4.33 55.02 -22.15
C LYS A 6 -3.15 54.05 -22.25
N LEU A 7 -1.98 54.51 -21.81
CA LEU A 7 -0.84 53.65 -21.46
C LEU A 7 -1.27 52.79 -20.26
N MET A 8 -1.54 51.51 -20.48
CA MET A 8 -1.66 50.53 -19.40
C MET A 8 -0.28 49.91 -19.19
N ILE A 9 0.44 50.41 -18.19
CA ILE A 9 1.62 49.74 -17.62
C ILE A 9 1.06 48.57 -16.80
N ALA A 10 0.95 47.39 -17.40
CA ALA A 10 0.76 46.14 -16.66
C ALA A 10 2.15 45.50 -16.51
N GLY A 11 2.89 45.96 -15.50
CA GLY A 11 4.09 45.30 -15.02
C GLY A 11 3.71 43.96 -14.42
N GLY A 12 3.75 42.90 -15.23
CA GLY A 12 3.74 41.52 -14.75
C GLY A 12 5.18 41.09 -14.50
N ALA A 13 5.67 41.26 -13.27
CA ALA A 13 6.89 40.59 -12.84
C ALA A 13 6.62 39.08 -12.87
N PHE A 14 7.15 38.39 -13.90
CA PHE A 14 7.22 36.94 -13.92
C PHE A 14 8.26 36.55 -12.86
N ALA A 15 7.80 36.34 -11.64
CA ALA A 15 8.62 35.75 -10.59
C ALA A 15 8.98 34.33 -11.04
N LEU A 16 10.24 34.14 -11.44
CA LEU A 16 10.83 32.82 -11.60
C LEU A 16 10.78 32.16 -10.21
N LEU A 17 9.80 31.27 -10.01
CA LEU A 17 9.90 30.27 -8.96
C LEU A 17 11.08 29.38 -9.35
N ALA A 18 12.27 29.75 -8.88
CA ALA A 18 13.42 28.87 -8.87
C ALA A 18 13.03 27.69 -7.99
N GLY A 19 12.56 26.61 -8.61
CA GLY A 19 12.39 25.34 -7.91
C GLY A 19 13.73 24.96 -7.32
N TYR A 20 13.75 24.71 -6.00
CA TYR A 20 14.93 24.21 -5.32
C TYR A 20 15.24 22.82 -5.88
N ALA A 21 16.20 22.74 -6.81
CA ALA A 21 16.78 21.48 -7.23
C ALA A 21 17.64 20.95 -6.08
N ASN A 22 17.06 20.11 -5.22
CA ASN A 22 17.85 19.38 -4.24
C ASN A 22 18.78 18.42 -4.99
N ALA A 23 20.08 18.49 -4.72
CA ALA A 23 21.02 17.49 -5.23
C ALA A 23 20.64 16.13 -4.64
N ALA A 24 20.34 15.16 -5.50
CA ALA A 24 20.06 13.80 -5.08
C ALA A 24 21.28 13.25 -4.33
N MET A 25 21.13 12.93 -3.04
CA MET A 25 22.19 12.25 -2.30
C MET A 25 22.32 10.83 -2.82
N VAL A 26 23.56 10.34 -2.92
CA VAL A 26 23.82 8.97 -3.37
C VAL A 26 24.46 8.21 -2.22
N ALA A 27 23.91 7.05 -1.91
CA ALA A 27 24.47 6.05 -1.02
C ALA A 27 24.84 4.80 -1.82
N THR A 28 25.66 3.93 -1.26
CA THR A 28 26.00 2.63 -1.86
C THR A 28 25.65 1.52 -0.88
N THR A 29 25.09 0.40 -1.36
CA THR A 29 24.73 -0.73 -0.49
C THR A 29 26.00 -1.44 0.03
N ALA A 30 26.14 -1.55 1.36
CA ALA A 30 27.27 -2.20 2.03
C ALA A 30 27.19 -3.74 1.95
N SER A 31 25.98 -4.27 1.85
CA SER A 31 25.65 -5.68 1.68
C SER A 31 24.49 -5.83 0.71
N ASP A 32 24.04 -7.06 0.51
CA ASP A 32 22.71 -7.28 -0.04
C ASP A 32 21.70 -6.67 0.92
N LEU A 33 20.82 -5.85 0.38
CA LEU A 33 19.95 -4.94 1.12
C LEU A 33 18.52 -5.14 0.67
N SER A 34 17.66 -5.57 1.60
CA SER A 34 16.24 -5.63 1.34
C SER A 34 15.65 -4.21 1.26
N VAL A 35 14.94 -3.94 0.17
CA VAL A 35 14.12 -2.74 0.02
C VAL A 35 12.71 -3.13 0.40
N ARG A 36 12.13 -2.42 1.37
CA ARG A 36 10.79 -2.70 1.92
C ARG A 36 9.78 -1.64 1.53
N SER A 37 8.50 -1.99 1.60
CA SER A 37 7.37 -1.08 1.33
C SER A 37 7.14 -0.02 2.42
N GLY A 38 7.76 -0.16 3.60
CA GLY A 38 7.67 0.78 4.71
C GLY A 38 8.86 0.69 5.68
N PRO A 39 8.99 1.64 6.62
CA PRO A 39 10.12 1.77 7.53
C PRO A 39 10.00 0.82 8.72
N GLY A 40 10.26 -0.47 8.51
CA GLY A 40 10.25 -1.49 9.55
C GLY A 40 10.44 -2.90 9.00
N GLU A 41 10.88 -3.82 9.84
CA GLU A 41 11.04 -5.24 9.45
C GLU A 41 9.68 -5.92 9.18
N ASP A 42 8.60 -5.40 9.77
CA ASP A 42 7.24 -5.92 9.56
C ASP A 42 6.65 -5.58 8.19
N TYR A 43 7.32 -4.73 7.40
CA TYR A 43 6.87 -4.37 6.07
C TYR A 43 7.37 -5.36 5.02
N PRO A 44 6.52 -5.76 4.06
CA PRO A 44 6.95 -6.70 3.01
C PRO A 44 8.06 -6.11 2.15
N GLU A 45 8.97 -6.98 1.74
CA GLU A 45 10.07 -6.66 0.83
C GLU A 45 9.53 -6.43 -0.59
N VAL A 46 9.89 -5.30 -1.19
CA VAL A 46 9.60 -5.01 -2.60
C VAL A 46 10.68 -5.59 -3.53
N GLY A 47 11.87 -5.86 -2.99
CA GLY A 47 12.95 -6.50 -3.72
C GLY A 47 14.28 -6.42 -2.98
N LEU A 48 15.33 -6.94 -3.61
CA LEU A 48 16.69 -6.98 -3.07
C LEU A 48 17.62 -6.15 -3.94
N ALA A 49 18.36 -5.23 -3.33
CA ALA A 49 19.48 -4.54 -3.94
C ALA A 49 20.77 -5.26 -3.58
N THR A 50 21.57 -5.67 -4.57
CA THR A 50 22.85 -6.34 -4.31
C THR A 50 23.88 -5.36 -3.75
N ARG A 51 24.86 -5.87 -3.01
CA ARG A 51 26.01 -5.09 -2.54
C ARG A 51 26.65 -4.26 -3.67
N GLY A 52 27.04 -3.02 -3.36
CA GLY A 52 27.70 -2.11 -4.28
C GLY A 52 26.76 -1.37 -5.22
N SER A 53 25.44 -1.53 -5.07
CA SER A 53 24.46 -0.79 -5.87
C SER A 53 24.40 0.67 -5.41
N ASP A 54 24.35 1.59 -6.36
CA ASP A 54 24.09 3.00 -6.08
C ASP A 54 22.60 3.21 -5.80
N ALA A 55 22.31 3.85 -4.67
CA ALA A 55 20.99 4.16 -4.18
C ALA A 55 20.83 5.68 -4.12
N VAL A 56 19.83 6.21 -4.81
CA VAL A 56 19.39 7.59 -4.59
C VAL A 56 18.74 7.64 -3.21
N LEU A 57 19.28 8.47 -2.33
CA LEU A 57 18.83 8.65 -0.95
C LEU A 57 17.97 9.92 -0.88
N ASP A 58 16.65 9.72 -0.77
CA ASP A 58 15.70 10.82 -0.61
C ASP A 58 15.78 11.45 0.79
N GLY A 59 16.12 10.62 1.79
CA GLY A 59 16.26 11.04 3.17
C GLY A 59 15.92 9.93 4.16
N CYS A 60 16.11 10.20 5.45
CA CYS A 60 15.85 9.26 6.53
C CYS A 60 14.85 9.80 7.55
N ILE A 61 14.13 8.91 8.22
CA ILE A 61 13.23 9.30 9.32
C ILE A 61 14.07 9.70 10.53
N ASP A 62 13.74 10.84 11.14
CA ASP A 62 14.44 11.31 12.33
C ASP A 62 14.32 10.29 13.49
N GLY A 63 15.41 10.09 14.22
CA GLY A 63 15.49 9.08 15.29
C GLY A 63 15.40 7.61 14.83
N SER A 64 15.22 7.35 13.52
CA SER A 64 15.00 6.01 12.98
C SER A 64 16.23 5.48 12.22
N ALA A 65 16.21 4.17 11.98
CA ALA A 65 17.14 3.45 11.11
C ALA A 65 16.75 3.51 9.63
N TRP A 66 15.56 4.00 9.30
CA TRP A 66 14.96 3.79 7.99
C TRP A 66 15.12 5.00 7.08
N CYS A 67 15.60 4.73 5.87
CA CYS A 67 15.82 5.71 4.82
C CYS A 67 14.99 5.36 3.59
N ARG A 68 14.40 6.37 2.96
CA ARG A 68 13.72 6.22 1.68
C ARG A 68 14.76 6.29 0.56
N VAL A 69 14.76 5.27 -0.29
CA VAL A 69 15.74 5.09 -1.35
C VAL A 69 15.11 4.66 -2.66
N GLU A 70 15.79 4.98 -3.76
CA GLU A 70 15.58 4.39 -5.07
C GLU A 70 16.87 3.69 -5.53
N VAL A 71 16.84 2.37 -5.70
CA VAL A 71 18.00 1.54 -6.05
C VAL A 71 17.59 0.48 -7.05
N ASN A 72 18.31 0.36 -8.17
CA ASN A 72 18.00 -0.62 -9.23
C ASN A 72 16.52 -0.57 -9.72
N GLY A 73 15.89 0.60 -9.70
CA GLY A 73 14.47 0.79 -10.04
C GLY A 73 13.48 0.42 -8.93
N LEU A 74 13.95 -0.12 -7.80
CA LEU A 74 13.16 -0.35 -6.60
C LEU A 74 13.06 0.95 -5.80
N ARG A 75 11.83 1.40 -5.54
CA ARG A 75 11.54 2.53 -4.64
C ARG A 75 10.96 1.99 -3.35
N GLY A 76 11.56 2.38 -2.21
CA GLY A 76 11.08 1.93 -0.91
C GLY A 76 11.95 2.40 0.24
N TRP A 77 11.96 1.59 1.29
CA TRP A 77 12.64 1.86 2.54
C TRP A 77 13.76 0.84 2.77
N ALA A 78 14.93 1.34 3.13
CA ALA A 78 16.07 0.52 3.45
C ALA A 78 16.67 0.93 4.79
N ASN A 79 17.30 -0.01 5.47
CA ASN A 79 17.93 0.24 6.76
C ASN A 79 19.32 0.90 6.55
N ALA A 80 19.55 2.03 7.22
CA ALA A 80 20.73 2.87 7.15
C ALA A 80 22.02 2.15 7.60
N ASP A 81 21.90 1.06 8.35
CA ASP A 81 23.04 0.25 8.79
C ASP A 81 23.69 -0.53 7.62
N TYR A 82 22.98 -0.64 6.50
CA TYR A 82 23.46 -1.31 5.27
C TYR A 82 23.71 -0.33 4.12
N LEU A 83 23.67 0.98 4.38
CA LEU A 83 23.97 2.01 3.41
C LEU A 83 25.28 2.69 3.78
N ASN A 84 26.15 2.88 2.79
CA ASN A 84 27.35 3.69 2.89
C ASN A 84 27.12 5.03 2.22
N VAL A 85 27.69 6.10 2.79
CA VAL A 85 27.86 7.39 2.13
C VAL A 85 29.33 7.73 2.09
N MET A 86 29.73 8.51 1.08
CA MET A 86 31.10 9.01 1.00
C MET A 86 31.23 10.23 1.91
N TYR A 87 32.04 10.10 2.96
CA TYR A 87 32.37 11.18 3.88
C TYR A 87 33.89 11.32 3.97
N GLU A 88 34.40 12.53 3.74
CA GLU A 88 35.85 12.83 3.71
C GLU A 88 36.68 11.87 2.81
N GLY A 89 36.07 11.36 1.74
CA GLY A 89 36.74 10.46 0.79
C GLY A 89 36.76 8.98 1.19
N ALA A 90 36.10 8.61 2.29
CA ALA A 90 35.94 7.23 2.72
C ALA A 90 34.45 6.82 2.78
N PRO A 91 34.09 5.56 2.44
CA PRO A 91 32.75 5.06 2.67
C PRO A 91 32.53 4.82 4.17
N VAL A 92 31.46 5.41 4.71
CA VAL A 92 31.05 5.27 6.11
C VAL A 92 29.59 4.84 6.19
N ILE A 93 29.22 4.10 7.24
CA ILE A 93 27.84 3.68 7.47
C ILE A 93 26.97 4.90 7.71
N LEU A 94 25.91 5.03 6.93
CA LEU A 94 25.03 6.19 6.91
C LEU A 94 24.42 6.46 8.29
N ARG A 95 24.03 5.42 9.02
CA ARG A 95 23.45 5.55 10.37
C ARG A 95 24.33 6.38 11.30
N GLU A 96 25.63 6.15 11.28
CA GLU A 96 26.58 6.73 12.23
C GLU A 96 26.84 8.22 11.94
N ARG A 97 26.71 8.63 10.67
CA ARG A 97 27.13 9.95 10.18
C ARG A 97 26.00 10.78 9.57
N ARG A 98 24.74 10.36 9.76
CA ARG A 98 23.55 11.00 9.15
C ARG A 98 23.46 12.51 9.35
N SER A 99 23.82 13.01 10.54
CA SER A 99 23.74 14.43 10.87
C SER A 99 24.92 15.21 10.30
N GLU A 100 26.07 14.56 10.13
CA GLU A 100 27.30 15.16 9.60
C GLU A 100 27.21 15.35 8.07
N VAL A 101 26.53 14.44 7.37
CA VAL A 101 26.33 14.52 5.91
C VAL A 101 25.04 15.25 5.49
N ASN A 102 24.34 15.89 6.43
CA ASN A 102 23.10 16.65 6.21
C ASN A 102 22.00 15.85 5.47
N VAL A 103 21.80 14.58 5.84
CA VAL A 103 20.74 13.76 5.20
C VAL A 103 19.38 14.44 5.39
N PRO A 104 18.59 14.63 4.32
CA PRO A 104 17.24 15.16 4.43
C PRO A 104 16.39 14.31 5.38
N VAL A 105 15.58 14.98 6.19
CA VAL A 105 14.61 14.28 7.05
C VAL A 105 13.33 14.05 6.25
N VAL A 106 12.85 12.81 6.25
CA VAL A 106 11.57 12.43 5.65
C VAL A 106 10.64 11.89 6.71
N THR A 107 9.34 12.09 6.53
CA THR A 107 8.32 11.42 7.32
C THR A 107 7.79 10.20 6.57
N TYR A 108 7.29 9.24 7.33
CA TYR A 108 6.46 8.16 6.82
C TYR A 108 5.11 8.28 7.49
N GLU A 109 4.12 8.70 6.70
CA GLU A 109 2.75 8.46 7.08
C GLU A 109 2.43 7.05 6.61
N LYS A 110 2.20 6.15 7.57
CA LYS A 110 1.42 4.97 7.26
C LYS A 110 0.07 5.53 6.85
N THR A 111 -0.14 5.67 5.55
CA THR A 111 -1.47 5.49 5.02
C THR A 111 -1.78 4.07 5.46
N SER A 112 -2.38 3.91 6.66
CA SER A 112 -3.18 2.74 7.00
C SER A 112 -3.90 2.52 5.73
N SER A 113 -3.50 1.44 5.07
CA SER A 113 -3.84 1.19 3.69
C SER A 113 -5.25 1.72 3.55
N ALA A 114 -5.48 2.69 2.64
CA ALA A 114 -6.50 2.34 1.69
C ALA A 114 -5.99 0.97 1.24
N GLN A 115 -6.51 -0.07 1.91
CA GLN A 115 -6.42 -1.42 1.43
C GLN A 115 -6.81 -1.14 0.00
N ALA A 116 -5.90 -1.40 -0.95
CA ALA A 116 -6.39 -1.56 -2.29
C ALA A 116 -7.42 -2.67 -2.08
N GLU A 117 -8.67 -2.26 -1.86
CA GLU A 117 -9.82 -3.12 -1.79
C GLU A 117 -9.66 -3.79 -3.14
N PRO A 118 -9.28 -5.07 -3.17
CA PRO A 118 -9.01 -5.71 -4.43
C PRO A 118 -10.28 -5.49 -5.23
N ASN A 119 -10.16 -4.80 -6.36
CA ASN A 119 -11.31 -4.56 -7.20
C ASN A 119 -11.92 -5.94 -7.47
N PRO A 120 -13.25 -6.10 -7.34
CA PRO A 120 -13.90 -7.36 -7.62
C PRO A 120 -13.37 -7.94 -8.94
N GLY A 121 -12.67 -9.07 -8.88
CA GLY A 121 -11.99 -9.70 -10.02
C GLY A 121 -10.46 -9.58 -10.08
N ASP A 122 -9.76 -9.07 -9.06
CA ASP A 122 -8.30 -9.06 -9.03
C ASP A 122 -7.71 -10.49 -9.09
N PRO A 123 -6.94 -10.84 -10.14
CA PRO A 123 -6.36 -12.17 -10.30
C PRO A 123 -5.26 -12.52 -9.27
N ASN A 124 -4.78 -11.56 -8.48
CA ASN A 124 -3.81 -11.77 -7.39
C ASN A 124 -4.46 -12.03 -6.03
N LEU A 125 -5.79 -12.13 -5.96
CA LEU A 125 -6.47 -12.70 -4.81
C LEU A 125 -6.08 -14.17 -4.71
N GLY A 126 -5.11 -14.47 -3.84
CA GLY A 126 -4.68 -15.84 -3.58
C GLY A 126 -5.87 -16.78 -3.36
N ARG A 127 -5.67 -18.06 -3.71
CA ARG A 127 -6.65 -19.14 -3.57
C ARG A 127 -7.25 -19.06 -2.15
N VAL A 128 -8.55 -18.76 -2.05
CA VAL A 128 -9.25 -18.79 -0.76
C VAL A 128 -9.05 -20.21 -0.22
N GLY A 129 -8.47 -20.35 0.97
CA GLY A 129 -8.35 -21.65 1.62
C GLY A 129 -9.74 -22.29 1.73
N GLU A 130 -9.81 -23.61 1.61
CA GLU A 130 -11.06 -24.34 1.79
C GLU A 130 -11.53 -24.14 3.23
N VAL A 131 -12.54 -23.28 3.42
CA VAL A 131 -13.18 -23.08 4.72
C VAL A 131 -14.10 -24.28 4.93
N ASP A 132 -13.94 -24.96 6.06
CA ASP A 132 -14.85 -26.03 6.52
C ASP A 132 -15.69 -25.49 7.68
N PRO A 133 -16.94 -25.03 7.44
CA PRO A 133 -17.76 -24.42 8.47
C PRO A 133 -18.21 -25.46 9.51
N PRO A 134 -18.23 -25.13 10.80
CA PRO A 134 -18.71 -26.06 11.82
C PRO A 134 -20.23 -26.28 11.73
N GLU A 135 -20.70 -27.46 12.13
CA GLU A 135 -22.10 -27.90 11.96
C GLU A 135 -23.14 -26.96 12.60
N ASN A 136 -22.78 -26.26 13.68
CA ASN A 136 -23.65 -25.28 14.34
C ASN A 136 -23.91 -24.05 13.46
N VAL A 137 -22.90 -23.58 12.72
CA VAL A 137 -23.05 -22.53 11.71
C VAL A 137 -23.98 -23.02 10.62
N MET A 138 -23.80 -24.28 10.22
CA MET A 138 -24.60 -24.83 9.14
C MET A 138 -26.08 -24.92 9.48
N THR A 139 -26.35 -25.45 10.66
CA THR A 139 -27.70 -25.55 11.23
C THR A 139 -28.36 -24.17 11.36
N TYR A 140 -27.60 -23.16 11.79
CA TYR A 140 -28.13 -21.81 11.96
C TYR A 140 -28.60 -21.20 10.64
N ILE A 141 -27.81 -21.37 9.56
CA ILE A 141 -28.13 -20.86 8.23
C ILE A 141 -29.40 -21.51 7.67
N ASP A 142 -29.56 -22.82 7.85
CA ASP A 142 -30.75 -23.56 7.40
C ASP A 142 -32.03 -23.14 8.14
N GLN A 143 -31.92 -22.82 9.42
CA GLN A 143 -33.04 -22.39 10.25
C GLN A 143 -33.47 -20.94 10.01
N HIS A 144 -32.58 -20.11 9.45
CA HIS A 144 -32.81 -18.67 9.24
C HIS A 144 -32.65 -18.27 7.76
N PRO A 145 -33.52 -18.77 6.85
CA PRO A 145 -33.48 -18.35 5.46
C PRO A 145 -33.89 -16.87 5.34
N GLY A 146 -32.95 -16.02 4.91
CA GLY A 146 -33.22 -14.62 4.61
C GLY A 146 -33.53 -14.35 3.14
N GLU A 147 -33.52 -13.06 2.78
CA GLU A 147 -33.79 -12.61 1.41
C GLU A 147 -32.74 -13.13 0.41
N THR A 148 -33.22 -13.62 -0.74
CA THR A 148 -32.38 -14.08 -1.84
C THR A 148 -32.06 -12.93 -2.78
N VAL A 149 -30.78 -12.78 -3.13
CA VAL A 149 -30.31 -11.88 -4.18
C VAL A 149 -30.07 -12.67 -5.45
N SER A 150 -30.66 -12.22 -6.55
CA SER A 150 -30.44 -12.81 -7.87
C SER A 150 -29.27 -12.13 -8.57
N ILE A 151 -28.34 -12.94 -9.10
CA ILE A 151 -27.22 -12.48 -9.93
C ILE A 151 -27.17 -13.27 -11.24
N ASP A 152 -26.60 -12.68 -12.27
CA ASP A 152 -26.33 -13.38 -13.52
C ASP A 152 -25.17 -14.36 -13.34
N GLY A 153 -25.44 -15.66 -13.51
CA GLY A 153 -24.46 -16.75 -13.41
C GLY A 153 -24.41 -17.44 -12.05
N ASP A 154 -23.43 -18.34 -11.89
CA ASP A 154 -23.24 -19.11 -10.66
C ASP A 154 -22.38 -18.35 -9.64
N VAL A 155 -22.71 -18.51 -8.35
CA VAL A 155 -21.86 -18.04 -7.27
C VAL A 155 -20.72 -19.02 -7.02
N VAL A 156 -19.49 -18.50 -7.02
CA VAL A 156 -18.26 -19.29 -6.83
C VAL A 156 -17.43 -18.77 -5.68
N ILE A 157 -16.62 -19.64 -5.07
CA ILE A 157 -15.68 -19.25 -4.01
C ILE A 157 -14.67 -18.24 -4.58
N GLY A 158 -14.38 -17.18 -3.81
CA GLY A 158 -13.51 -16.07 -4.19
C GLY A 158 -14.23 -14.93 -4.91
N SER A 159 -15.47 -15.12 -5.35
CA SER A 159 -16.29 -14.05 -5.93
C SER A 159 -16.72 -13.03 -4.88
N THR A 160 -17.16 -11.83 -5.31
CA THR A 160 -17.66 -10.78 -4.41
C THR A 160 -19.16 -10.65 -4.53
N VAL A 161 -19.85 -10.57 -3.39
CA VAL A 161 -21.30 -10.38 -3.35
C VAL A 161 -21.65 -8.91 -3.64
N PRO A 162 -22.66 -8.62 -4.51
CA PRO A 162 -23.06 -7.26 -4.87
C PRO A 162 -23.29 -6.36 -3.66
N ALA A 163 -22.88 -5.09 -3.71
CA ALA A 163 -22.95 -4.16 -2.57
C ALA A 163 -24.36 -4.00 -1.97
N GLY A 164 -25.40 -4.14 -2.78
CA GLY A 164 -26.81 -4.08 -2.35
C GLY A 164 -27.31 -5.34 -1.63
N ALA A 165 -26.57 -6.44 -1.62
CA ALA A 165 -27.00 -7.66 -0.95
C ALA A 165 -26.89 -7.53 0.56
N GLN A 166 -27.96 -7.86 1.27
CA GLN A 166 -27.97 -7.87 2.72
C GLN A 166 -27.17 -9.07 3.25
N MET A 167 -26.17 -8.80 4.09
CA MET A 167 -25.38 -9.83 4.78
C MET A 167 -25.95 -10.06 6.17
N MET A 168 -26.36 -11.30 6.46
CA MET A 168 -26.90 -11.70 7.75
C MET A 168 -25.78 -12.20 8.66
N GLU A 169 -25.90 -11.91 9.96
CA GLU A 169 -24.92 -12.32 10.95
C GLU A 169 -25.15 -13.76 11.40
N VAL A 170 -24.04 -14.49 11.56
CA VAL A 170 -24.02 -15.80 12.19
C VAL A 170 -23.50 -15.61 13.61
N PRO A 171 -24.24 -16.04 14.66
CA PRO A 171 -23.81 -15.92 16.04
C PRO A 171 -22.46 -16.59 16.27
N ASP A 172 -21.59 -15.93 17.04
CA ASP A 172 -20.27 -16.43 17.45
C ASP A 172 -19.37 -16.89 16.28
N TYR A 173 -19.54 -16.30 15.09
CA TYR A 173 -18.78 -16.66 13.90
C TYR A 173 -18.27 -15.43 13.13
N GLU A 174 -17.09 -15.56 12.53
CA GLU A 174 -16.41 -14.44 11.88
C GLU A 174 -16.97 -14.08 10.49
N TYR A 175 -17.64 -15.04 9.86
CA TYR A 175 -18.25 -14.87 8.55
C TYR A 175 -19.74 -14.55 8.66
N ARG A 176 -20.21 -13.75 7.71
CA ARG A 176 -21.64 -13.51 7.49
C ARG A 176 -22.17 -14.43 6.40
N TYR A 177 -23.47 -14.54 6.25
CA TYR A 177 -24.05 -15.30 5.14
C TYR A 177 -25.00 -14.47 4.29
N VAL A 178 -25.10 -14.85 3.02
CA VAL A 178 -26.03 -14.27 2.03
C VAL A 178 -26.65 -15.40 1.24
N ARG A 179 -27.92 -15.26 0.85
CA ARG A 179 -28.55 -16.14 -0.14
C ARG A 179 -28.40 -15.54 -1.54
N VAL A 180 -27.70 -16.26 -2.42
CA VAL A 180 -27.47 -15.87 -3.81
C VAL A 180 -27.99 -16.98 -4.72
N ASN A 181 -28.92 -16.66 -5.63
CA ASN A 181 -29.56 -17.66 -6.52
C ASN A 181 -30.03 -18.91 -5.75
N ASP A 182 -30.70 -18.70 -4.62
CA ASP A 182 -31.22 -19.70 -3.67
C ASP A 182 -30.20 -20.57 -2.92
N ARG A 183 -28.90 -20.26 -3.06
CA ARG A 183 -27.81 -20.93 -2.33
C ARG A 183 -27.28 -20.02 -1.23
N ALA A 184 -27.07 -20.59 -0.05
CA ALA A 184 -26.39 -19.88 1.02
C ALA A 184 -24.88 -19.83 0.75
N VAL A 185 -24.27 -18.68 0.96
CA VAL A 185 -22.82 -18.51 0.86
C VAL A 185 -22.29 -17.82 2.10
N LEU A 186 -21.13 -18.27 2.61
CA LEU A 186 -20.42 -17.55 3.66
C LEU A 186 -19.54 -16.49 3.03
N VAL A 187 -19.53 -15.32 3.66
CA VAL A 187 -18.98 -14.10 3.14
C VAL A 187 -18.13 -13.41 4.20
N GLU A 188 -16.92 -13.02 3.83
CA GLU A 188 -16.05 -12.19 4.65
C GLU A 188 -16.64 -10.77 4.78
N PRO A 189 -16.95 -10.28 5.98
CA PRO A 189 -17.75 -9.06 6.14
C PRO A 189 -17.06 -7.79 5.64
N LYS A 190 -15.72 -7.78 5.66
CA LYS A 190 -14.91 -6.62 5.22
C LYS A 190 -14.82 -6.52 3.70
N THR A 191 -14.65 -7.66 3.03
CA THR A 191 -14.36 -7.71 1.58
C THR A 191 -15.57 -8.12 0.74
N ARG A 192 -16.65 -8.57 1.39
CA ARG A 192 -17.82 -9.20 0.75
C ARG A 192 -17.45 -10.39 -0.13
N ARG A 193 -16.30 -11.00 0.11
CA ARG A 193 -15.78 -12.13 -0.65
C ARG A 193 -16.41 -13.42 -0.16
N VAL A 194 -16.87 -14.24 -1.09
CA VAL A 194 -17.40 -15.58 -0.82
C VAL A 194 -16.25 -16.50 -0.45
N VAL A 195 -16.33 -17.09 0.75
CA VAL A 195 -15.31 -18.02 1.26
C VAL A 195 -15.80 -19.47 1.26
N TYR A 196 -17.11 -19.68 1.20
CA TYR A 196 -17.75 -21.00 1.12
C TYR A 196 -19.08 -20.91 0.39
N VAL A 197 -19.40 -21.90 -0.44
CA VAL A 197 -20.68 -22.02 -1.13
C VAL A 197 -21.36 -23.30 -0.67
N TYR A 198 -22.58 -23.19 -0.15
CA TYR A 198 -23.39 -24.37 0.19
C TYR A 198 -23.67 -25.23 -1.03
N GLN A 199 -23.56 -26.54 -0.84
CA GLN A 199 -23.96 -27.55 -1.80
C GLN A 199 -25.30 -28.17 -1.40
#